data_AF-A0A9J6AP03-F1
#
_entry.id   AF-A0A9J6AP03-F1
#
_cell.length_a   1.000
_cell.length_b   1.000
_cell.length_c   1.000
_cell.angle_alpha   90.00
_cell.angle_beta   90.00
_cell.angle_gamma   90.00
#
_symmetry.space_group_name_H-M   'P 1'
#
loop_
_entity.id
_entity.type
_entity.pdbx_description
1 polymer ?
#
loop_
_entity_poly.entity_id
_entity_poly.type
_entity_poly.pdbx_seq_one_letter_code
_entity_poly.pdbx_strand_id
1 'polypeptide(L)'
;MAVLSSMSHASDPSPLQDFCVAVDDSKNAGKLKLRLNVNNLAGLNTLGISLARIDFAPYGLNPPHTHPRGTEVLALFEGTLYVGFVLSNPGPNMKNKLFTKILHPGDVQNPGVITIANAVFGSDQSINDDVLAKAFQIENKVVDYLQSQFWWDNN
;
A
#
# COMPACT_ATOMS: atom_id res chain seq x y z
N MET A 1 13.18 0.51 -13.59
CA MET A 1 11.79 0.85 -13.91
C MET A 1 10.96 -0.35 -13.50
N ALA A 2 9.82 -0.15 -12.82
CA ALA A 2 8.92 -1.24 -12.45
C ALA A 2 7.51 -0.94 -12.96
N VAL A 3 6.82 -1.95 -13.49
CA VAL A 3 5.46 -1.81 -14.01
C VAL A 3 4.54 -2.70 -13.20
N LEU A 4 3.63 -2.07 -12.47
CA LEU A 4 2.67 -2.74 -11.61
C LEU A 4 1.27 -2.57 -12.18
N SER A 5 0.52 -3.67 -12.28
CA SER A 5 -0.93 -3.59 -12.40
C SER A 5 -1.53 -3.89 -11.05
N SER A 6 -2.54 -3.11 -10.69
CA SER A 6 -3.41 -3.43 -9.58
C SER A 6 -4.84 -3.62 -10.01
N MET A 7 -5.50 -4.59 -9.38
CA MET A 7 -6.92 -4.85 -9.53
C MET A 7 -7.55 -4.72 -8.16
N SER A 8 -8.54 -3.85 -8.01
CA SER A 8 -9.34 -3.82 -6.79
C SER A 8 -10.68 -4.50 -7.03
N HIS A 9 -11.04 -5.41 -6.13
CA HIS A 9 -12.39 -5.97 -6.05
C HIS A 9 -13.15 -5.23 -4.96
N ALA A 10 -14.26 -4.60 -5.32
CA ALA A 10 -15.08 -3.84 -4.40
C ALA A 10 -16.31 -4.65 -3.96
N SER A 11 -16.45 -4.85 -2.65
CA SER A 11 -17.66 -5.36 -2.01
C SER A 11 -18.21 -4.28 -1.06
N ASP A 12 -19.52 -4.01 -1.14
CA ASP A 12 -20.20 -3.03 -0.28
C ASP A 12 -20.18 -3.43 1.22
N PRO A 13 -20.12 -2.47 2.17
CA PRO A 13 -19.15 -1.38 2.27
C PRO A 13 -18.34 -1.50 3.59
N SER A 14 -17.02 -1.65 3.50
CA SER A 14 -16.11 -1.47 4.65
C SER A 14 -14.76 -0.88 4.20
N PRO A 15 -14.13 0.01 4.98
CA PRO A 15 -12.88 0.67 4.62
C PRO A 15 -11.64 -0.22 4.66
N LEU A 16 -11.08 -0.57 3.49
CA LEU A 16 -9.88 -1.39 3.32
C LEU A 16 -8.74 -0.54 2.76
N GLN A 17 -7.47 -0.91 2.89
CA GLN A 17 -6.39 0.04 2.74
C GLN A 17 -5.07 -0.66 2.35
N ASP A 18 -4.17 -0.19 1.45
CA ASP A 18 -2.96 -0.92 0.94
C ASP A 18 -1.78 0.01 0.51
N PHE A 19 -0.52 -0.46 0.44
CA PHE A 19 0.67 0.34 0.03
C PHE A 19 1.66 -0.36 -0.91
N CYS A 20 2.43 0.41 -1.72
CA CYS A 20 3.47 -0.16 -2.61
C CYS A 20 4.73 0.72 -2.69
N VAL A 21 5.91 0.15 -2.46
CA VAL A 21 7.20 0.87 -2.52
C VAL A 21 8.05 0.27 -3.64
N ALA A 22 8.66 1.05 -4.54
CA ALA A 22 9.74 0.48 -5.37
C ALA A 22 11.04 0.46 -4.57
N VAL A 23 11.76 -0.68 -4.50
CA VAL A 23 13.02 -0.78 -3.74
C VAL A 23 14.10 0.09 -4.40
N ASP A 24 14.98 0.56 -3.52
CA ASP A 24 16.15 1.41 -3.64
C ASP A 24 15.86 2.86 -3.98
N ASP A 25 16.88 3.70 -3.92
CA ASP A 25 16.84 5.09 -3.49
C ASP A 25 16.71 6.19 -4.60
N SER A 26 15.59 6.95 -4.66
CA SER A 26 15.45 8.25 -5.37
C SER A 26 14.08 8.94 -5.26
N LYS A 27 14.13 10.24 -5.53
CA LYS A 27 13.18 11.34 -5.34
C LYS A 27 11.89 11.32 -6.20
N ASN A 28 11.48 10.20 -6.79
CA ASN A 28 10.32 10.16 -7.70
C ASN A 28 9.12 9.39 -7.10
N ALA A 29 7.89 9.83 -7.38
CA ALA A 29 6.66 9.09 -7.05
C ALA A 29 6.28 8.14 -8.21
N GLY A 30 5.58 7.04 -7.91
CA GLY A 30 4.97 6.18 -8.93
C GLY A 30 3.97 6.97 -9.77
N LYS A 31 3.99 6.82 -11.10
CA LYS A 31 3.08 7.53 -12.00
C LYS A 31 1.93 6.60 -12.37
N LEU A 32 0.73 6.95 -11.92
CA LEU A 32 -0.52 6.34 -12.41
C LEU A 32 -0.63 6.59 -13.92
N LYS A 33 -0.54 5.52 -14.71
CA LYS A 33 -0.65 5.58 -16.17
C LYS A 33 -2.06 5.32 -16.64
N LEU A 34 -2.74 4.42 -15.95
CA LEU A 34 -4.09 4.01 -16.29
C LEU A 34 -4.88 3.79 -15.01
N ARG A 35 -6.11 4.28 -15.00
CA ARG A 35 -7.11 3.98 -13.98
C ARG A 35 -8.39 3.65 -14.73
N LEU A 36 -8.93 2.47 -14.51
CA LEU A 36 -10.19 2.02 -15.09
C LEU A 36 -11.18 1.77 -13.95
N ASN A 37 -12.24 2.57 -13.89
CA ASN A 37 -13.35 2.45 -12.97
C ASN A 37 -14.66 2.82 -13.69
N VAL A 38 -15.79 2.75 -13.00
CA VAL A 38 -17.12 3.00 -13.59
C VAL A 38 -17.27 4.37 -14.25
N ASN A 39 -16.48 5.39 -13.85
CA ASN A 39 -16.56 6.74 -14.41
C ASN A 39 -15.87 6.87 -15.77
N ASN A 40 -14.94 5.98 -16.12
CA ASN A 40 -14.17 6.04 -17.36
C ASN A 40 -14.22 4.76 -18.20
N LEU A 41 -14.78 3.67 -17.65
CA LEU A 41 -15.15 2.47 -18.36
C LEU A 41 -16.49 1.97 -17.80
N ALA A 42 -17.59 2.47 -18.37
CA ALA A 42 -18.95 2.17 -17.89
C ALA A 42 -19.29 0.66 -17.88
N GLY A 43 -18.62 -0.13 -18.72
CA GLY A 43 -18.73 -1.59 -18.74
C GLY A 43 -18.26 -2.29 -17.46
N LEU A 44 -17.60 -1.57 -16.55
CA LEU A 44 -17.25 -2.07 -15.21
C LEU A 44 -18.40 -1.94 -14.20
N ASN A 45 -19.49 -1.25 -14.56
CA ASN A 45 -20.66 -1.17 -13.69
C ASN A 45 -21.19 -2.56 -13.39
N THR A 46 -21.62 -2.78 -12.15
CA THR A 46 -22.09 -4.08 -11.59
C THR A 46 -21.06 -5.22 -11.52
N LEU A 47 -19.86 -5.08 -12.10
CA LEU A 47 -18.84 -6.14 -12.07
C LEU A 47 -18.01 -6.18 -10.78
N GLY A 48 -18.10 -5.14 -9.94
CA GLY A 48 -17.37 -5.09 -8.66
C GLY A 48 -15.85 -5.02 -8.82
N ILE A 49 -15.34 -4.60 -9.98
CA ILE A 49 -13.89 -4.51 -10.25
C ILE A 49 -13.48 -3.12 -10.72
N SER A 50 -12.26 -2.74 -10.36
CA SER A 50 -11.54 -1.62 -10.96
C SER A 50 -10.07 -1.97 -11.16
N LEU A 51 -9.41 -1.34 -12.12
CA LEU A 51 -8.02 -1.63 -12.46
C LEU A 51 -7.18 -0.36 -12.46
N ALA A 52 -5.93 -0.46 -12.06
CA ALA A 52 -4.94 0.57 -12.26
C ALA A 52 -3.63 -0.01 -12.80
N ARG A 53 -2.92 0.80 -13.59
CA ARG A 53 -1.53 0.55 -13.96
C ARG A 53 -0.69 1.70 -13.43
N ILE A 54 0.34 1.34 -12.67
CA ILE A 54 1.27 2.29 -12.08
C ILE A 54 2.66 1.95 -12.61
N ASP A 55 3.28 2.93 -13.28
CA ASP A 55 4.66 2.82 -13.71
C ASP A 55 5.55 3.55 -12.70
N PHE A 56 6.49 2.82 -12.13
CA PHE A 56 7.48 3.33 -11.21
C PHE A 56 8.76 3.62 -11.98
N ALA A 57 9.20 4.88 -11.95
CA ALA A 57 10.60 5.19 -12.19
C ALA A 57 11.44 4.39 -11.18
N PRO A 58 12.74 4.14 -11.44
CA PRO A 58 13.64 3.70 -10.38
C PRO A 58 13.33 4.52 -9.13
N TYR A 59 13.04 3.79 -8.05
CA TYR A 59 12.83 4.36 -6.73
C TYR A 59 11.52 5.13 -6.52
N GLY A 60 10.58 4.93 -7.46
CA GLY A 60 9.21 5.39 -7.38
C GLY A 60 8.51 4.95 -6.09
N LEU A 61 7.86 5.86 -5.37
CA LEU A 61 7.02 5.51 -4.22
C LEU A 61 5.54 5.67 -4.54
N ASN A 62 4.72 4.68 -4.20
CA ASN A 62 3.29 4.87 -3.99
C ASN A 62 3.07 4.95 -2.47
N PRO A 63 2.79 6.13 -1.91
CA PRO A 63 2.69 6.30 -0.47
C PRO A 63 1.71 5.31 0.17
N PRO A 64 1.87 4.99 1.46
CA PRO A 64 0.87 4.26 2.20
C PRO A 64 -0.49 4.92 2.04
N HIS A 65 -1.42 4.18 1.45
CA HIS A 65 -2.72 4.70 1.11
C HIS A 65 -3.76 3.61 1.30
N THR A 66 -4.97 3.90 0.83
CA THR A 66 -6.10 3.11 1.22
C THR A 66 -7.21 2.99 0.17
N HIS A 67 -7.95 1.89 0.20
CA HIS A 67 -9.07 1.56 -0.69
C HIS A 67 -10.34 1.24 0.09
N PRO A 68 -11.07 2.27 0.56
CA PRO A 68 -12.07 2.13 1.61
C PRO A 68 -13.32 1.29 1.24
N ARG A 69 -13.32 0.57 0.13
CA ARG A 69 -14.36 -0.39 -0.24
C ARG A 69 -13.83 -1.53 -1.12
N GLY A 70 -12.52 -1.78 -1.14
CA GLY A 70 -11.98 -2.82 -2.03
C GLY A 70 -10.62 -3.34 -1.63
N THR A 71 -10.42 -4.63 -1.87
CA THR A 71 -9.14 -5.32 -1.69
C THR A 71 -8.33 -5.19 -2.98
N GLU A 72 -7.05 -4.88 -2.89
CA GLU A 72 -6.15 -4.82 -4.04
C GLU A 72 -5.50 -6.19 -4.33
N VAL A 73 -5.24 -6.48 -5.61
CA VAL A 73 -4.36 -7.55 -6.05
C VAL A 73 -3.32 -6.90 -6.94
N LEU A 74 -2.06 -7.05 -6.55
CA LEU A 74 -0.89 -6.48 -7.19
C LEU A 74 -0.19 -7.55 -8.03
N ALA A 75 0.02 -7.28 -9.30
CA ALA A 75 0.79 -8.13 -10.21
C ALA A 75 1.93 -7.32 -10.85
N LEU A 76 3.16 -7.79 -10.65
CA LEU A 76 4.35 -7.12 -11.19
C LEU A 76 4.66 -7.67 -12.59
N PHE A 77 4.76 -6.78 -13.58
CA PHE A 77 5.02 -7.15 -14.98
C PHE A 77 6.48 -6.89 -15.40
N GLU A 78 7.14 -5.92 -14.80
CA GLU A 78 8.52 -5.56 -15.12
C GLU A 78 9.22 -4.97 -13.88
N GLY A 79 10.53 -5.14 -13.77
CA GLY A 79 11.35 -4.61 -12.69
C GLY A 79 11.26 -5.39 -11.38
N THR A 80 11.54 -4.71 -10.28
CA THR A 80 11.51 -5.27 -8.92
C THR A 80 10.78 -4.28 -8.01
N LEU A 81 9.92 -4.77 -7.10
CA LEU A 81 9.10 -3.89 -6.27
C LEU A 81 9.04 -4.37 -4.80
N TYR A 82 9.25 -3.47 -3.84
CA TYR A 82 9.09 -3.72 -2.40
C TYR A 82 7.65 -3.49 -2.01
N VAL A 83 6.88 -4.55 -1.95
CA VAL A 83 5.48 -4.42 -1.56
C VAL A 83 5.33 -4.79 -0.10
N GLY A 84 4.40 -4.12 0.56
CA GLY A 84 4.06 -4.46 1.93
C GLY A 84 2.64 -4.08 2.26
N PHE A 85 2.13 -4.74 3.29
CA PHE A 85 0.86 -4.41 3.90
C PHE A 85 0.93 -4.74 5.38
N VAL A 86 0.10 -4.08 6.17
CA VAL A 86 0.08 -4.23 7.61
C VAL A 86 -1.33 -4.59 8.04
N LEU A 87 -1.54 -5.71 8.71
CA LEU A 87 -2.85 -6.07 9.22
C LEU A 87 -3.30 -5.09 10.30
N SER A 88 -4.60 -4.83 10.37
CA SER A 88 -5.16 -3.77 11.20
C SER A 88 -6.29 -4.17 12.14
N ASN A 89 -6.37 -5.45 12.44
CA ASN A 89 -7.31 -5.99 13.42
C ASN A 89 -6.60 -7.06 14.25
N PRO A 90 -5.59 -6.67 15.03
CA PRO A 90 -4.87 -7.62 15.86
C PRO A 90 -5.79 -8.03 17.02
N GLY A 91 -5.60 -9.24 17.55
CA GLY A 91 -6.29 -9.67 18.76
C GLY A 91 -5.90 -8.78 19.97
N PRO A 92 -6.61 -8.88 21.10
CA PRO A 92 -6.33 -8.07 22.28
C PRO A 92 -4.85 -8.11 22.69
N ASN A 93 -4.24 -6.94 22.88
CA ASN A 93 -2.82 -6.75 23.23
C ASN A 93 -1.80 -7.24 22.18
N MET A 94 -2.20 -7.44 20.92
CA MET A 94 -1.27 -7.67 19.81
C MET A 94 -1.06 -6.39 19.01
N LYS A 95 0.13 -6.19 18.42
CA LYS A 95 0.34 -5.09 17.49
C LYS A 95 0.02 -5.52 16.06
N ASN A 96 0.04 -4.54 15.16
CA ASN A 96 -0.28 -4.75 13.76
C ASN A 96 0.84 -5.47 13.01
N LYS A 97 0.53 -6.56 12.31
CA LYS A 97 1.58 -7.35 11.65
C LYS A 97 1.91 -6.80 10.26
N LEU A 98 3.15 -6.38 10.05
CA LEU A 98 3.71 -6.04 8.73
C LEU A 98 4.08 -7.31 7.95
N PHE A 99 3.63 -7.39 6.70
CA PHE A 99 4.03 -8.38 5.71
C PHE A 99 4.70 -7.65 4.56
N THR A 100 5.93 -8.03 4.24
CA THR A 100 6.64 -7.46 3.09
C THR A 100 7.19 -8.55 2.20
N LYS A 101 7.30 -8.24 0.90
CA LYS A 101 7.93 -9.11 -0.09
C LYS A 101 8.57 -8.24 -1.16
N ILE A 102 9.70 -8.70 -1.68
CA ILE A 102 10.24 -8.19 -2.94
C ILE A 102 9.59 -8.99 -4.07
N LEU A 103 8.78 -8.34 -4.90
CA LEU A 103 8.19 -8.93 -6.10
C LEU A 103 9.17 -8.87 -7.27
N HIS A 104 9.17 -9.95 -8.05
CA HIS A 104 9.79 -10.07 -9.36
C HIS A 104 8.71 -10.19 -10.45
N PRO A 105 9.04 -10.01 -11.74
CA PRO A 105 8.06 -10.13 -12.80
C PRO A 105 7.35 -11.49 -12.76
N GLY A 106 6.01 -11.47 -12.74
CA GLY A 106 5.16 -12.65 -12.58
C GLY A 106 4.73 -12.95 -11.14
N ASP A 107 5.31 -12.31 -10.13
CA ASP A 107 4.82 -12.41 -8.75
C ASP A 107 3.48 -11.67 -8.58
N VAL A 108 2.63 -12.21 -7.70
CA VAL A 108 1.34 -11.65 -7.31
C VAL A 108 1.26 -11.49 -5.79
N GLN A 109 0.67 -10.39 -5.31
CA GLN A 109 0.35 -10.16 -3.89
C GLN A 109 -1.11 -9.68 -3.72
N ASN A 110 -1.75 -10.10 -2.63
CA ASN A 110 -3.09 -9.66 -2.22
C ASN A 110 -3.00 -9.11 -0.77
N PRO A 111 -3.03 -7.78 -0.55
CA PRO A 111 -2.68 -7.20 0.74
C PRO A 111 -3.83 -7.04 1.75
N GLY A 112 -5.07 -7.35 1.39
CA GLY A 112 -6.17 -7.50 2.36
C GLY A 112 -6.77 -6.17 2.87
N VAL A 113 -6.87 -5.99 4.20
CA VAL A 113 -7.61 -4.89 4.86
C VAL A 113 -6.76 -4.26 5.97
N ILE A 114 -6.65 -2.93 6.00
CA ILE A 114 -5.72 -2.18 6.88
C ILE A 114 -6.38 -0.93 7.52
N THR A 115 -5.88 -0.38 8.64
CA THR A 115 -6.28 0.88 9.29
C THR A 115 -5.04 1.75 9.56
N ILE A 116 -5.06 3.00 9.07
CA ILE A 116 -3.88 3.84 8.79
C ILE A 116 -2.86 3.97 9.94
N ALA A 117 -3.27 4.53 11.08
CA ALA A 117 -2.28 5.08 12.01
C ALA A 117 -1.51 3.98 12.77
N ASN A 118 -2.25 3.02 13.33
CA ASN A 118 -1.66 1.89 14.01
C ASN A 118 -0.92 0.97 13.02
N ALA A 119 -1.36 0.89 11.76
CA ALA A 119 -0.67 0.06 10.76
C ALA A 119 0.65 0.67 10.28
N VAL A 120 0.69 2.00 10.09
CA VAL A 120 1.86 2.67 9.53
C VAL A 120 2.97 2.87 10.56
N PHE A 121 2.61 3.22 11.80
CA PHE A 121 3.59 3.55 12.85
C PHE A 121 3.56 2.58 14.05
N GLY A 122 2.53 1.76 14.19
CA GLY A 122 2.34 0.86 15.33
C GLY A 122 2.53 -0.63 15.02
N SER A 123 3.17 -0.99 13.91
CA SER A 123 3.34 -2.39 13.52
C SER A 123 4.35 -3.16 14.40
N ASP A 124 4.19 -4.48 14.50
CA ASP A 124 5.10 -5.40 15.18
C ASP A 124 6.53 -5.30 14.65
N GLN A 125 6.65 -5.17 13.33
CA GLN A 125 7.90 -4.86 12.65
C GLN A 125 7.80 -3.46 12.07
N SER A 126 8.68 -2.56 12.49
CA SER A 126 8.75 -1.20 11.95
C SER A 126 8.94 -1.22 10.44
N ILE A 127 8.18 -0.40 9.74
CA ILE A 127 8.42 -0.09 8.33
C ILE A 127 9.71 0.73 8.25
N ASN A 128 10.51 0.52 7.21
CA ASN A 128 11.76 1.25 7.00
C ASN A 128 11.55 2.78 7.09
N ASP A 129 12.39 3.46 7.87
CA ASP A 129 12.18 4.86 8.21
C ASP A 129 12.32 5.78 7.00
N ASP A 130 13.23 5.47 6.07
CA ASP A 130 13.41 6.25 4.85
C ASP A 130 12.18 6.16 3.93
N VAL A 131 11.49 5.01 3.93
CA VAL A 131 10.22 4.83 3.23
C VAL A 131 9.14 5.73 3.82
N LEU A 132 8.99 5.74 5.15
CA LEU A 132 7.99 6.54 5.85
C LEU A 132 8.29 8.04 5.78
N ALA A 133 9.54 8.44 6.01
CA ALA A 133 10.00 9.82 5.93
C ALA A 133 9.71 10.40 4.55
N LYS A 134 9.96 9.62 3.50
CA LYS A 134 9.65 10.02 2.13
C LYS A 134 8.15 10.05 1.84
N ALA A 135 7.38 9.07 2.34
CA ALA A 135 5.94 9.00 2.14
C ALA A 135 5.21 10.21 2.75
N PHE A 136 5.59 10.57 3.97
CA PHE A 136 4.98 11.66 4.72
C PHE A 136 5.71 12.99 4.55
N GLN A 137 6.83 13.00 3.81
CA GLN A 137 7.70 14.17 3.61
C GLN A 137 8.16 14.79 4.94
N ILE A 138 8.54 13.94 5.89
CA ILE A 138 9.01 14.29 7.24
C ILE A 138 10.45 13.80 7.44
N GLU A 139 11.12 14.32 8.48
CA GLU A 139 12.46 13.85 8.84
C GLU A 139 12.41 12.47 9.53
N ASN A 140 13.46 11.65 9.36
CA ASN A 140 13.57 10.34 10.04
C ASN A 140 13.36 10.45 11.56
N LYS A 141 13.85 11.51 12.20
CA LYS A 141 13.61 11.76 13.64
C LYS A 141 12.12 11.87 14.02
N VAL A 142 11.29 12.34 13.09
CA VAL A 142 9.83 12.44 13.27
C VAL A 142 9.20 11.06 13.04
N VAL A 143 9.71 10.28 12.09
CA VAL A 143 9.31 8.88 11.92
C VAL A 143 9.63 8.07 13.18
N ASP A 144 10.86 8.16 13.71
CA ASP A 144 11.27 7.49 14.94
C ASP A 144 10.35 7.88 16.10
N TYR A 145 10.06 9.18 16.23
CA TYR A 145 9.13 9.68 17.23
C TYR A 145 7.74 9.05 17.06
N LEU A 146 7.19 9.04 15.84
CA LEU A 146 5.87 8.48 15.56
C LEU A 146 5.83 6.96 15.79
N GLN A 147 6.87 6.21 15.40
CA GLN A 147 6.97 4.78 15.66
C GLN A 147 7.14 4.45 17.15
N SER A 148 7.72 5.36 17.93
CA SER A 148 7.83 5.22 19.39
C SER A 148 6.54 5.53 20.14
N GLN A 149 5.55 6.17 19.49
CA GLN A 149 4.27 6.46 20.12
C GLN A 149 3.42 5.21 20.29
N PHE A 150 2.62 5.19 21.35
CA PHE A 150 1.62 4.16 21.57
C PHE A 150 0.35 4.51 20.78
N TRP A 151 0.05 3.73 19.74
CA TRP A 151 -1.14 3.91 18.92
C TRP A 151 -2.25 3.00 19.44
N TRP A 152 -3.29 3.57 20.05
CA TRP A 152 -4.48 2.81 20.43
C TRP A 152 -5.39 2.64 19.22
N ASP A 153 -6.05 1.49 19.09
CA ASP A 153 -7.19 1.37 18.18
C ASP A 153 -8.33 2.22 18.75
N ASN A 154 -8.53 3.40 18.19
CA ASN A 154 -9.68 4.25 18.49
C ASN A 154 -10.92 3.60 17.84
N ASN A 155 -11.48 2.58 18.51
CA ASN A 155 -12.86 2.16 18.31
C ASN A 155 -13.80 3.20 18.91
#